data_AF-A0A4U1MMP5-F1
#
_entry.id   AF-A0A4U1MMP5-F1
#
_cell.length_a   1.000
_cell.length_b   1.000
_cell.length_c   1.000
_cell.angle_alpha   90.00
_cell.angle_beta   90.00
_cell.angle_gamma   90.00
#
_symmetry.space_group_name_H-M   'P 1'
#
loop_
_entity.id
_entity.type
_entity.pdbx_description
1 polymer ?
#
loop_
_entity_poly.entity_id
_entity_poly.type
_entity_poly.pdbx_seq_one_letter_code
_entity_poly.pdbx_strand_id
1 'polypeptide(L)'
;MRQNAIICLLAFLIGCNVNSSTEVYDDQTIEKARERVESYFRHNYEDVGKVSFIEDTSDPMGGLMINGTVNGAEFSASVEPNQFIVNSVGETEGFPNVKEECREKVCDY
;
A
#
# COMPACT_ATOMS: atom_id res chain seq x y z
N MET A 1 -33.21 -4.36 53.49
CA MET A 1 -31.77 -4.00 53.48
C MET A 1 -30.99 -5.21 53.00
N ARG A 2 -29.96 -4.98 52.16
CA ARG A 2 -29.01 -5.96 51.57
C ARG A 2 -29.53 -6.59 50.25
N GLN A 3 -29.35 -5.99 49.06
CA GLN A 3 -28.14 -5.67 48.28
C GLN A 3 -27.73 -6.81 47.32
N ASN A 4 -28.04 -6.56 46.03
CA ASN A 4 -27.35 -6.89 44.77
C ASN A 4 -26.67 -8.26 44.56
N ALA A 5 -27.02 -8.92 43.44
CA ALA A 5 -26.05 -9.63 42.58
C ALA A 5 -26.66 -10.00 41.20
N ILE A 6 -26.89 -9.02 40.32
CA ILE A 6 -26.94 -9.30 38.87
C ILE A 6 -25.48 -9.27 38.41
N ILE A 7 -24.88 -10.45 38.27
CA ILE A 7 -23.54 -10.62 37.69
C ILE A 7 -23.71 -10.53 36.17
N CYS A 8 -23.64 -9.30 35.65
CA CYS A 8 -23.40 -9.07 34.23
C CYS A 8 -21.99 -9.53 33.92
N LEU A 9 -21.86 -10.75 33.38
CA LEU A 9 -20.62 -11.24 32.80
C LEU A 9 -20.40 -10.55 31.44
N LEU A 10 -20.17 -9.25 31.47
CA LEU A 10 -19.54 -8.52 30.37
C LEU A 10 -18.06 -8.91 30.42
N ALA A 11 -17.74 -10.01 29.72
CA ALA A 11 -16.37 -10.25 29.28
C ALA A 11 -16.01 -9.06 28.38
N PHE A 12 -15.39 -8.05 28.98
CA PHE A 12 -14.67 -7.03 28.25
C PHE A 12 -13.72 -7.78 27.33
N LEU A 13 -14.06 -7.80 26.05
CA LEU A 13 -13.06 -7.80 24.99
C LEU A 13 -12.21 -6.58 25.29
N ILE A 14 -11.20 -6.77 26.13
CA ILE A 14 -10.05 -5.90 26.22
C ILE A 14 -9.46 -6.02 24.83
N GLY A 15 -9.94 -5.16 23.94
CA GLY A 15 -9.37 -4.99 22.63
C GLY A 15 -7.89 -4.78 22.88
N CYS A 16 -7.08 -5.65 22.29
CA CYS A 16 -5.69 -5.31 22.09
C CYS A 16 -5.72 -4.00 21.32
N ASN A 17 -5.42 -2.92 22.03
CA ASN A 17 -5.03 -1.66 21.44
C ASN A 17 -3.72 -1.97 20.72
N VAL A 18 -3.83 -2.51 19.51
CA VAL A 18 -2.75 -2.52 18.54
C VAL A 18 -2.58 -1.04 18.22
N ASN A 19 -1.72 -0.41 18.99
CA ASN A 19 -0.97 0.74 18.54
C ASN A 19 -0.06 0.20 17.42
N SER A 20 -0.64 -0.04 16.24
CA SER A 20 0.10 -0.31 15.02
C SER A 20 0.91 0.95 14.80
N SER A 21 2.17 0.88 15.21
CA SER A 21 3.19 1.88 14.93
C SER A 21 3.25 2.06 13.42
N THR A 22 2.48 3.01 12.91
CA THR A 22 2.61 3.56 11.57
C THR A 22 3.97 4.23 11.60
N GLU A 23 4.98 3.64 10.96
CA GLU A 23 6.14 4.44 10.60
C GLU A 23 5.62 5.50 9.63
N VAL A 24 5.52 6.74 10.12
CA VAL A 24 5.07 7.87 9.33
C VAL A 24 6.28 8.32 8.52
N TYR A 25 6.41 7.80 7.30
CA TYR A 25 7.39 8.31 6.33
C TYR A 25 7.13 9.80 6.08
N ASP A 26 8.19 10.59 5.95
CA ASP A 26 8.05 12.01 5.62
C ASP A 26 7.53 12.22 4.19
N ASP A 27 6.94 13.39 3.94
CA ASP A 27 6.33 13.73 2.64
C ASP A 27 7.34 13.60 1.49
N GLN A 28 8.62 13.92 1.73
CA GLN A 28 9.66 13.83 0.70
C GLN A 28 9.92 12.37 0.30
N THR A 29 9.91 11.46 1.26
CA THR A 29 10.07 10.02 1.06
C THR A 29 8.88 9.45 0.29
N ILE A 30 7.67 9.88 0.65
CA ILE A 30 6.43 9.48 -0.03
C ILE A 30 6.42 9.97 -1.49
N GLU A 31 6.77 11.23 -1.74
CA GLU A 31 6.81 11.78 -3.10
C GLU A 31 7.83 11.05 -3.99
N LYS A 32 9.04 10.78 -3.48
CA LYS A 32 10.03 9.98 -4.23
C LYS A 32 9.54 8.57 -4.54
N ALA A 33 8.85 7.94 -3.58
CA ALA A 33 8.28 6.63 -3.81
C ALA A 33 7.17 6.67 -4.88
N ARG A 34 6.32 7.71 -4.89
CA ARG A 34 5.31 7.94 -5.94
C ARG A 34 5.96 8.11 -7.32
N GLU A 35 7.00 8.94 -7.43
CA GLU A 35 7.76 9.14 -8.67
C GLU A 35 8.34 7.81 -9.18
N ARG A 36 8.91 7.00 -8.28
CA ARG A 36 9.49 5.70 -8.64
C ARG A 36 8.45 4.67 -9.05
N VAL A 37 7.29 4.63 -8.39
CA VAL A 37 6.17 3.77 -8.79
C VAL A 37 5.61 4.17 -10.15
N GLU A 38 5.48 5.47 -10.42
CA GLU A 38 5.07 5.93 -11.75
C GLU A 38 6.11 5.56 -12.82
N SER A 39 7.40 5.75 -12.54
CA SER A 39 8.48 5.31 -13.44
C SER A 39 8.40 3.81 -13.69
N TYR A 40 8.26 3.01 -12.65
CA TYR A 40 8.11 1.56 -12.75
C TYR A 40 6.97 1.17 -13.69
N PHE A 41 5.79 1.76 -13.54
CA PHE A 41 4.66 1.47 -14.42
C PHE A 41 4.95 1.84 -15.87
N ARG A 42 5.45 3.05 -16.13
CA ARG A 42 5.72 3.52 -17.51
C ARG A 42 6.77 2.67 -18.24
N HIS A 43 7.72 2.10 -17.50
CA HIS A 43 8.76 1.24 -18.07
C HIS A 43 8.31 -0.21 -18.22
N ASN A 44 7.49 -0.74 -17.31
CA ASN A 44 7.17 -2.17 -17.25
C ASN A 44 5.81 -2.55 -17.86
N TYR A 45 4.89 -1.61 -18.03
CA TYR A 45 3.52 -1.88 -18.46
C TYR A 45 3.14 -1.13 -19.74
N GLU A 46 2.26 -1.75 -20.51
CA GLU A 46 1.71 -1.21 -21.75
C GLU A 46 0.66 -0.12 -21.46
N ASP A 47 0.50 0.84 -22.35
CA ASP A 47 -0.61 1.81 -22.34
C ASP A 47 -0.88 2.53 -21.01
N VAL A 48 0.16 2.79 -20.21
CA VAL A 48 0.06 3.53 -18.94
C VAL A 48 -0.33 4.98 -19.20
N GLY A 49 -1.60 5.29 -18.96
CA GLY A 49 -2.17 6.62 -19.10
C GLY A 49 -2.01 7.45 -17.81
N LYS A 50 -3.14 7.69 -17.14
CA LYS A 50 -3.18 8.49 -15.92
C LYS A 50 -2.91 7.62 -14.69
N VAL A 51 -1.86 7.95 -13.96
CA VAL A 51 -1.59 7.45 -12.61
C VAL A 51 -2.13 8.47 -11.60
N SER A 52 -2.74 8.01 -10.52
CA SER A 52 -3.22 8.88 -9.43
C SER A 52 -2.98 8.19 -8.11
N PHE A 53 -2.47 8.94 -7.14
CA PHE A 53 -2.08 8.43 -5.83
C PHE A 53 -3.11 8.86 -4.78
N ILE A 54 -3.32 8.00 -3.79
CA ILE A 54 -4.06 8.35 -2.58
C ILE A 54 -3.11 8.63 -1.41
N GLU A 55 -3.66 9.18 -0.33
CA GLU A 55 -2.86 9.57 0.85
C GLU A 55 -2.46 8.38 1.73
N ASP A 56 -3.23 7.28 1.70
CA ASP A 56 -2.90 6.10 2.50
C ASP A 56 -1.64 5.43 1.94
N THR A 57 -0.57 5.47 2.73
CA THR A 57 0.71 4.85 2.42
C THR A 57 1.10 3.73 3.37
N SER A 58 0.14 3.23 4.16
CA SER A 58 0.41 2.30 5.25
C SER A 58 0.29 0.84 4.84
N ASP A 59 1.26 0.03 5.27
CA ASP A 59 1.18 -1.44 5.29
C ASP A 59 0.96 -1.89 6.75
N PRO A 60 0.05 -2.83 7.04
CA PRO A 60 -0.15 -3.40 8.38
C PRO A 60 1.13 -3.96 9.04
N MET A 61 2.13 -4.31 8.24
CA MET A 61 3.45 -4.79 8.65
C MET A 61 4.50 -3.67 8.75
N GLY A 62 4.11 -2.39 8.59
CA GLY A 62 4.98 -1.22 8.79
C GLY A 62 5.85 -0.84 7.59
N GLY A 63 5.57 -1.38 6.39
CA GLY A 63 6.24 -1.01 5.15
C GLY A 63 5.65 0.25 4.48
N LEU A 64 6.39 0.80 3.51
CA LEU A 64 5.92 1.87 2.63
C LEU A 64 5.08 1.27 1.50
N MET A 65 3.78 1.51 1.53
CA MET A 65 2.87 1.14 0.46
C MET A 65 2.50 2.39 -0.34
N ILE A 66 2.54 2.33 -1.66
CA ILE A 66 2.02 3.39 -2.53
C ILE A 66 0.74 2.87 -3.17
N ASN A 67 -0.38 3.47 -2.80
CA ASN A 67 -1.69 3.10 -3.28
C ASN A 67 -2.21 4.12 -4.30
N GLY A 68 -3.02 3.65 -5.23
CA GLY A 68 -3.58 4.53 -6.25
C GLY A 68 -4.36 3.82 -7.32
N THR A 69 -4.52 4.50 -8.45
CA THR A 69 -5.11 3.96 -9.67
C THR A 69 -4.25 4.24 -10.89
N VAL A 70 -4.21 3.31 -11.84
CA VAL A 70 -3.72 3.54 -13.20
C VAL A 70 -4.81 3.17 -14.18
N ASN A 71 -5.13 4.06 -15.11
CA ASN A 71 -6.22 3.88 -16.08
C ASN A 71 -7.59 3.54 -15.44
N GLY A 72 -7.78 3.91 -14.17
CA GLY A 72 -9.00 3.62 -13.41
C GLY A 72 -9.01 2.27 -12.68
N ALA A 73 -8.00 1.42 -12.84
CA ALA A 73 -7.80 0.20 -12.06
C ALA A 73 -6.93 0.49 -10.83
N GLU A 74 -7.26 -0.12 -9.69
CA GLU A 74 -6.58 0.10 -8.42
C GLU A 74 -5.27 -0.68 -8.32
N PHE A 75 -4.32 -0.13 -7.57
CA PHE A 75 -3.08 -0.82 -7.22
C PHE A 75 -2.57 -0.49 -5.81
N SER A 76 -1.72 -1.40 -5.33
CA SER A 76 -0.91 -1.25 -4.13
C SER A 76 0.51 -1.68 -4.43
N ALA A 77 1.47 -0.77 -4.38
CA ALA A 77 2.88 -1.04 -4.66
C ALA A 77 3.71 -0.97 -3.37
N SER A 78 4.39 -2.07 -3.02
CA SER A 78 5.33 -2.08 -1.90
C SER A 78 6.66 -1.49 -2.35
N VAL A 79 7.17 -0.51 -1.60
CA VAL A 79 8.40 0.20 -1.93
C VAL A 79 9.40 0.06 -0.78
N GLU A 80 10.64 -0.30 -1.10
CA GLU A 80 11.73 -0.23 -0.14
C GLU A 80 12.10 1.25 0.09
N PRO A 81 12.01 1.79 1.31
CA PRO A 81 12.05 3.23 1.55
C PRO A 81 13.43 3.89 1.38
N ASN A 82 14.53 3.14 1.36
CA ASN A 82 15.88 3.72 1.27
C ASN A 82 16.38 3.84 -0.18
N GLN A 83 16.09 2.85 -1.01
CA GLN A 83 16.49 2.70 -2.40
C GLN A 83 15.34 2.99 -3.37
N PHE A 84 14.11 3.07 -2.87
CA PHE A 84 12.88 3.32 -3.62
C PHE A 84 12.63 2.27 -4.71
N ILE A 85 12.98 1.02 -4.42
CA ILE A 85 12.77 -0.13 -5.29
C ILE A 85 11.34 -0.63 -5.07
N VAL A 86 10.58 -0.78 -6.17
CA VAL A 86 9.27 -1.43 -6.17
C VAL A 86 9.49 -2.94 -6.02
N ASN A 87 9.07 -3.50 -4.88
CA ASN A 87 9.24 -4.91 -4.54
C ASN A 87 8.11 -5.78 -5.12
N SER A 88 6.90 -5.26 -5.07
CA SER A 88 5.70 -5.95 -5.53
C SER A 88 4.59 -4.96 -5.86
N VAL A 89 3.68 -5.37 -6.74
CA VAL A 89 2.47 -4.64 -7.08
C VAL A 89 1.28 -5.59 -6.97
N GLY A 90 0.31 -5.21 -6.16
CA GLY A 90 -1.04 -5.77 -6.19
C GLY A 90 -1.87 -4.99 -7.21
N GLU A 91 -2.59 -5.72 -8.06
CA GLU A 91 -3.32 -5.18 -9.20
C GLU A 91 -4.78 -5.67 -9.16
N THR A 92 -5.72 -4.83 -9.60
CA THR A 92 -7.12 -5.24 -9.79
C THR A 92 -7.44 -5.52 -11.26
N GLU A 93 -8.65 -6.02 -11.54
CA GLU A 93 -9.14 -6.18 -12.91
C GLU A 93 -9.05 -4.84 -13.67
N GLY A 94 -8.61 -4.91 -14.93
CA GLY A 94 -8.41 -3.73 -15.78
C GLY A 94 -7.05 -3.04 -15.61
N PHE A 95 -6.18 -3.56 -14.76
CA PHE A 95 -4.80 -3.10 -14.69
C PHE A 95 -4.08 -3.32 -16.03
N PRO A 96 -3.19 -2.42 -16.46
CA PRO A 96 -2.42 -2.58 -17.69
C PRO A 96 -1.65 -3.89 -17.77
N ASN A 97 -1.43 -4.39 -18.98
CA ASN A 97 -0.61 -5.58 -19.18
C ASN A 97 0.87 -5.24 -19.02
N VAL A 98 1.64 -6.19 -18.47
CA VAL A 98 3.11 -6.12 -18.48
C VAL A 98 3.59 -6.19 -19.93
N LYS A 99 4.56 -5.34 -20.30
CA LYS A 99 5.21 -5.40 -21.62
C LYS A 99 5.89 -6.75 -21.81
N GLU A 100 5.84 -7.30 -23.01
CA GLU A 100 6.40 -8.63 -23.28
C GLU A 100 7.89 -8.74 -22.91
N GLU A 101 8.69 -7.69 -23.14
CA GLU A 101 10.12 -7.67 -22.76
C GLU A 101 10.38 -7.63 -21.23
N CYS A 102 9.36 -7.28 -20.44
CA CYS A 102 9.40 -7.18 -18.98
C CYS A 102 8.64 -8.33 -18.30
N ARG A 103 8.18 -9.34 -19.06
CA ARG A 103 7.33 -10.41 -18.52
C ARG A 103 8.06 -11.36 -17.57
N GLU A 104 9.33 -11.63 -17.84
CA GLU A 104 10.18 -12.51 -17.02
C GLU A 104 11.12 -11.74 -16.08
N LYS A 105 11.18 -10.41 -16.22
CA LYS A 105 12.10 -9.55 -15.46
C LYS A 105 11.55 -8.13 -15.35
N VAL A 106 11.90 -7.44 -14.27
CA VAL A 106 11.67 -6.00 -14.20
C VAL A 106 12.62 -5.27 -15.17
N CYS A 107 12.07 -4.43 -16.02
CA CYS A 107 12.78 -3.51 -16.89
C CYS A 107 13.28 -2.29 -16.09
N ASP A 108 14.44 -1.75 -16.48
CA ASP A 108 15.10 -0.63 -15.80
C ASP A 108 14.22 0.63 -15.76
N TYR A 109 14.19 1.32 -14.60
CA TYR A 109 13.32 2.46 -14.30
C TYR A 109 13.87 3.42 -13.22
#